data_AF-A0A1H8DLF5-F1
#
_entry.id   AF-A0A1H8DLF5-F1
#
_cell.length_a   1.000
_cell.length_b   1.000
_cell.length_c   1.000
_cell.angle_alpha   90.00
_cell.angle_beta   90.00
_cell.angle_gamma   90.00
#
_symmetry.space_group_name_H-M   'P 1'
#
loop_
_entity.id
_entity.type
_entity.pdbx_description
1 polymer ?
#
loop_
_entity_poly.entity_id
_entity_poly.type
_entity_poly.pdbx_seq_one_letter_code
_entity_poly.pdbx_strand_id
1 'polypeptide(L)'
;MKPFRLTLIAAVLILTAVVLVEFALSGPPEVPPQATPEVAAVTPPAPQASAPSRPQPKPAAPAQAAIPPLLASPETPSLPEDDGEHGEFTTSTDILKQRLFKREPKLAQFDYFREHVLLDSVSRESYRKLLLDKEMIAQTRDDLLHPKYTKDTTETNVQRLMQIDYLREGMAWKENPESDHLLAEVESIILEDSFTEGMAPGVKRSIAATKMELYELLSNRDPARALALVDKARGTRLEQMLQYFAEHNQRRLAKERELSLQAQTSTPKP
;
A
#
# COMPACT_ATOMS: atom_id res chain seq x y z
N MET A 1 3.22 -38.34 -51.75
CA MET A 1 3.13 -39.07 -50.45
C MET A 1 3.87 -38.33 -49.34
N LYS A 2 3.46 -37.09 -49.01
CA LYS A 2 4.06 -36.26 -47.94
C LYS A 2 3.13 -35.78 -46.80
N PRO A 3 1.77 -35.89 -46.85
CA PRO A 3 0.96 -35.37 -45.75
C PRO A 3 0.89 -36.29 -44.53
N PHE A 4 1.24 -37.59 -44.66
CA PHE A 4 1.08 -38.57 -43.59
C PHE A 4 2.11 -38.47 -42.45
N ARG A 5 3.25 -37.80 -42.67
CA ARG A 5 4.30 -37.68 -41.63
C ARG A 5 4.08 -36.51 -40.68
N LEU A 6 3.33 -35.48 -41.08
CA LEU A 6 3.04 -34.32 -40.23
C LEU A 6 1.92 -34.58 -39.22
N THR A 7 0.92 -35.39 -39.58
CA THR A 7 -0.19 -35.75 -38.67
C THR A 7 0.25 -36.68 -37.53
N LEU A 8 1.25 -37.55 -37.76
CA LEU A 8 1.76 -38.46 -36.73
C LEU A 8 2.56 -37.71 -35.64
N ILE A 9 3.30 -36.65 -36.02
CA ILE A 9 4.11 -35.85 -35.09
C ILE A 9 3.20 -35.01 -34.17
N ALA A 10 2.09 -34.47 -34.70
CA ALA A 10 1.12 -33.72 -33.91
C ALA A 10 0.41 -34.61 -32.87
N ALA A 11 0.11 -35.87 -33.20
CA ALA A 11 -0.57 -36.80 -32.29
C ALA A 11 0.31 -37.23 -31.11
N VAL A 12 1.62 -37.40 -31.30
CA VAL A 12 2.56 -37.76 -30.22
C VAL A 12 2.77 -36.60 -29.25
N LEU A 13 2.82 -35.36 -29.74
CA LEU A 13 2.99 -34.17 -28.89
C LEU A 13 1.78 -33.91 -27.97
N ILE A 14 0.57 -34.19 -28.44
CA ILE A 14 -0.65 -34.05 -27.64
C ILE A 14 -0.70 -35.11 -26.52
N LEU A 15 -0.25 -36.34 -26.78
CA LEU A 15 -0.21 -37.41 -25.77
C LEU A 15 0.83 -37.14 -24.66
N THR A 16 1.98 -36.53 -24.98
CA THR A 16 2.96 -36.12 -23.96
C THR A 16 2.50 -34.96 -23.09
N ALA A 17 1.63 -34.08 -23.58
CA ALA A 17 1.11 -32.95 -22.81
C ALA A 17 0.08 -33.39 -21.75
N VAL A 18 -0.70 -34.45 -22.02
CA VAL A 18 -1.72 -34.95 -21.08
C VAL A 18 -1.09 -35.68 -19.88
N VAL A 19 0.00 -36.43 -20.08
CA VAL A 19 0.69 -37.16 -19.00
C VAL A 19 1.41 -36.21 -18.02
N LEU A 20 1.86 -35.05 -18.47
CA LEU A 20 2.51 -34.05 -17.61
C LEU A 20 1.51 -33.28 -16.73
N VAL A 21 0.24 -33.18 -17.13
CA VAL A 21 -0.81 -32.52 -16.33
C VAL A 21 -1.32 -33.43 -15.21
N GLU A 22 -1.40 -34.75 -15.42
CA GLU A 22 -1.79 -35.68 -14.33
C GLU A 22 -0.72 -35.81 -13.24
N PHE A 23 0.56 -35.67 -13.57
CA PHE A 23 1.63 -35.73 -12.57
C PHE A 23 1.75 -34.45 -11.72
N ALA A 24 1.26 -33.31 -12.21
CA ALA A 24 1.27 -32.04 -11.48
C ALA A 24 0.06 -31.85 -10.54
N LEU A 25 -0.99 -32.67 -10.68
CA LEU A 25 -2.18 -32.66 -9.82
C LEU A 25 -2.12 -33.66 -8.66
N SER A 26 -1.08 -34.51 -8.61
CA SER A 26 -0.83 -35.38 -7.46
C SER A 26 0.00 -34.62 -6.42
N GLY A 27 -0.71 -33.95 -5.51
CA GLY A 27 -0.10 -33.27 -4.36
C GLY A 27 0.72 -34.24 -3.48
N PRO A 28 1.70 -33.72 -2.71
CA PRO A 28 2.50 -34.54 -1.81
C PRO A 28 1.62 -35.22 -0.74
N PRO A 29 1.96 -36.46 -0.34
CA PRO A 29 1.18 -37.21 0.63
C PRO A 29 1.14 -36.51 1.99
N GLU A 30 -0.06 -36.47 2.54
CA GLU A 30 -0.46 -35.95 3.84
C GLU A 30 0.38 -36.59 4.96
N VAL A 31 1.14 -35.74 5.67
CA VAL A 31 1.91 -36.15 6.85
C VAL A 31 0.95 -36.25 8.04
N PRO A 32 0.79 -37.41 8.69
CA PRO A 32 -0.10 -37.54 9.83
C PRO A 32 0.40 -36.74 11.05
N PRO A 33 -0.51 -36.20 11.89
CA PRO A 33 -0.15 -35.35 13.03
C PRO A 33 0.62 -36.15 14.09
N GLN A 34 1.80 -35.66 14.44
CA GLN A 34 2.62 -36.21 15.51
C GLN A 34 1.96 -35.88 16.87
N ALA A 35 1.72 -36.94 17.64
CA ALA A 35 1.10 -36.92 18.94
C ALA A 35 1.84 -36.03 19.95
N THR A 36 1.06 -35.29 20.74
CA THR A 36 1.46 -34.69 22.02
C THR A 36 1.79 -35.78 23.04
N PRO A 37 2.95 -35.73 23.74
CA PRO A 37 3.11 -36.30 25.07
C PRO A 37 2.68 -35.23 26.09
N GLU A 38 1.54 -35.42 26.73
CA GLU A 38 1.36 -36.17 27.97
C GLU A 38 1.85 -35.40 29.20
N VAL A 39 0.84 -35.02 29.98
CA VAL A 39 0.89 -34.37 31.28
C VAL A 39 1.57 -35.30 32.28
N ALA A 40 2.71 -34.87 32.83
CA ALA A 40 3.23 -35.43 34.06
C ALA A 40 2.92 -34.47 35.22
N ALA A 41 1.85 -34.78 35.95
CA ALA A 41 1.54 -34.19 37.24
C ALA A 41 2.27 -34.97 38.34
N VAL A 42 3.15 -34.34 39.13
CA VAL A 42 3.55 -34.83 40.46
C VAL A 42 3.89 -33.64 41.39
N THR A 43 2.93 -33.36 42.26
CA THR A 43 3.00 -33.08 43.72
C THR A 43 3.64 -31.79 44.27
N PRO A 44 2.92 -31.07 45.16
CA PRO A 44 3.38 -29.82 45.79
C PRO A 44 4.23 -30.03 47.06
N PRO A 45 5.17 -29.13 47.39
CA PRO A 45 5.69 -29.00 48.74
C PRO A 45 4.88 -28.02 49.60
N ALA A 46 4.71 -28.42 50.85
CA ALA A 46 3.97 -27.79 51.94
C ALA A 46 4.53 -26.42 52.41
N PRO A 47 3.81 -25.68 53.28
CA PRO A 47 3.93 -24.23 53.43
C PRO A 47 5.12 -23.82 54.30
N GLN A 48 5.97 -22.93 53.79
CA GLN A 48 7.00 -22.26 54.58
C GLN A 48 6.59 -20.83 54.94
N ALA A 49 6.43 -20.67 56.26
CA ALA A 49 6.65 -19.51 57.12
C ALA A 49 6.70 -18.10 56.49
N SER A 50 5.76 -17.28 56.96
CA SER A 50 5.70 -15.82 56.83
C SER A 50 7.02 -15.15 57.25
N ALA A 51 7.66 -14.48 56.30
CA ALA A 51 8.71 -13.49 56.55
C ALA A 51 8.11 -12.07 56.51
N PRO A 52 8.66 -11.12 57.29
CA PRO A 52 7.99 -9.86 57.62
C PRO A 52 7.82 -8.91 56.44
N SER A 53 6.65 -8.27 56.41
CA SER A 53 6.20 -7.28 55.43
C SER A 53 7.24 -6.19 55.17
N ARG A 54 7.81 -6.21 53.97
CA ARG A 54 8.51 -5.07 53.39
C ARG A 54 7.45 -4.03 53.00
N PRO A 55 7.61 -2.73 53.31
CA PRO A 55 6.65 -1.72 52.89
C PRO A 55 6.56 -1.71 51.36
N GLN A 56 5.35 -1.92 50.83
CA GLN A 56 5.05 -1.74 49.42
C GLN A 56 5.42 -0.31 49.01
N PRO A 57 6.20 -0.10 47.95
CA PRO A 57 6.24 1.19 47.29
C PRO A 57 4.81 1.46 46.77
N LYS A 58 4.24 2.56 47.24
CA LYS A 58 3.00 3.15 46.73
C LYS A 58 3.00 3.06 45.21
N PRO A 59 1.95 2.53 44.55
CA PRO A 59 1.84 2.60 43.10
C PRO A 59 1.95 4.07 42.70
N ALA A 60 3.04 4.43 42.03
CA ALA A 60 3.07 5.67 41.30
C ALA A 60 1.92 5.57 40.29
N ALA A 61 0.93 6.46 40.44
CA ALA A 61 -0.11 6.63 39.44
C ALA A 61 0.58 6.70 38.07
N PRO A 62 0.02 6.07 37.01
CA PRO A 62 0.57 6.24 35.69
C PRO A 62 0.67 7.74 35.43
N ALA A 63 1.90 8.24 35.32
CA ALA A 63 2.13 9.56 34.79
C ALA A 63 1.48 9.51 33.39
N GLN A 64 0.33 10.16 33.26
CA GLN A 64 -0.30 10.40 31.97
C GLN A 64 0.77 11.08 31.15
N ALA A 65 1.40 10.31 30.26
CA ALA A 65 2.18 10.86 29.17
C ALA A 65 1.20 11.77 28.45
N ALA A 66 1.39 13.08 28.61
CA ALA A 66 0.62 14.07 27.91
C ALA A 66 0.83 13.81 26.43
N ILE A 67 -0.17 13.20 25.82
CA ILE A 67 -0.28 13.05 24.38
C ILE A 67 -0.17 14.48 23.82
N PRO A 68 0.75 14.77 22.90
CA PRO A 68 0.82 16.07 22.24
C PRO A 68 -0.58 16.44 21.73
N PRO A 69 -1.04 17.70 21.87
CA PRO A 69 -2.39 18.12 21.49
C PRO A 69 -2.81 17.78 20.05
N LEU A 70 -1.86 17.41 19.17
CA LEU A 70 -2.09 16.89 17.82
C LEU A 70 -2.70 15.48 17.74
N LEU A 71 -2.75 14.73 18.84
CA LEU A 71 -3.13 13.30 18.85
C LEU A 71 -4.34 12.99 19.75
N ALA A 72 -4.98 14.01 20.33
CA ALA A 72 -6.33 13.85 20.87
C ALA A 72 -7.30 13.90 19.69
N SER A 73 -8.06 12.82 19.45
CA SER A 73 -9.15 12.82 18.46
C SER A 73 -10.08 14.01 18.73
N PRO A 74 -10.18 14.99 17.82
CA PRO A 74 -11.07 16.11 18.07
C PRO A 74 -12.40 15.88 17.32
N GLU A 75 -13.51 15.95 18.05
CA GLU A 75 -14.84 16.20 17.46
C GLU A 75 -14.94 17.62 16.85
N THR A 76 -13.90 18.43 16.96
CA THR A 76 -13.77 19.76 16.34
C THR A 76 -12.29 20.04 16.01
N PRO A 77 -11.88 20.06 14.72
CA PRO A 77 -10.47 20.20 14.36
C PRO A 77 -9.97 21.61 14.69
N SER A 78 -9.35 21.77 15.87
CA SER A 78 -8.50 22.91 16.15
C SER A 78 -7.11 22.62 15.58
N LEU A 79 -6.81 23.27 14.45
CA LEU A 79 -5.44 23.39 13.96
C LEU A 79 -4.55 23.94 15.09
N PRO A 80 -3.30 23.48 15.24
CA PRO A 80 -2.36 24.17 16.13
C PRO A 80 -2.21 25.62 15.64
N GLU A 81 -2.56 26.57 16.50
CA GLU A 81 -2.14 27.97 16.32
C GLU A 81 -0.63 28.00 16.52
N ASP A 82 0.09 27.97 15.40
CA ASP A 82 1.53 28.18 15.39
C ASP A 82 1.79 29.68 15.21
N ASP A 83 2.04 30.35 16.33
CA ASP A 83 2.68 31.68 16.41
C ASP A 83 4.19 31.59 16.10
N GLY A 84 4.63 30.57 15.38
CA GLY A 84 5.98 30.41 14.88
C GLY A 84 6.19 31.23 13.63
N GLU A 85 6.98 32.30 13.74
CA GLU A 85 7.63 32.97 12.62
C GLU A 85 8.14 31.91 11.63
N HIS A 86 7.53 31.85 10.46
CA HIS A 86 8.02 31.03 9.37
C HIS A 86 9.48 31.38 9.13
N GLY A 87 10.38 30.45 9.45
CA GLY A 87 11.78 30.55 9.07
C GLY A 87 11.89 30.92 7.60
N GLU A 88 12.89 31.72 7.28
CA GLU A 88 13.15 32.49 6.04
C GLU A 88 13.18 31.69 4.71
N PHE A 89 12.74 30.44 4.71
CA PHE A 89 12.77 29.48 3.59
C PHE A 89 11.42 28.77 3.39
N THR A 90 10.30 29.51 3.30
CA THR A 90 9.04 28.90 2.85
C THR A 90 9.06 28.74 1.33
N THR A 91 8.88 27.51 0.85
CA THR A 91 8.75 27.24 -0.58
C THR A 91 7.32 27.53 -1.06
N SER A 92 7.13 27.74 -2.36
CA SER A 92 5.79 27.90 -2.93
C SER A 92 4.89 26.69 -2.63
N THR A 93 5.47 25.49 -2.52
CA THR A 93 4.76 24.25 -2.15
C THR A 93 4.26 24.28 -0.71
N ASP A 94 5.01 24.86 0.23
CA ASP A 94 4.60 24.93 1.64
C ASP A 94 3.36 25.79 1.82
N ILE A 95 3.28 26.91 1.08
CA ILE A 95 2.09 27.78 1.05
C ILE A 95 0.88 27.03 0.48
N LEU A 96 1.07 26.20 -0.54
CA LEU A 96 -0.01 25.36 -1.08
C LEU A 96 -0.47 24.32 -0.05
N LYS A 97 0.46 23.62 0.59
CA LYS A 97 0.19 22.62 1.64
C LYS A 97 -0.58 23.25 2.81
N GLN A 98 -0.16 24.41 3.29
CA GLN A 98 -0.88 25.12 4.36
C GLN A 98 -2.36 25.40 4.00
N ARG A 99 -2.63 25.84 2.75
CA ARG A 99 -4.01 26.07 2.29
C ARG A 99 -4.79 24.76 2.16
N LEU A 100 -4.16 23.71 1.67
CA LEU A 100 -4.75 22.37 1.56
C LEU A 100 -5.12 21.82 2.94
N PHE A 101 -4.20 21.90 3.92
CA PHE A 101 -4.33 21.31 5.25
C PHE A 101 -5.42 21.94 6.10
N LYS A 102 -5.78 23.21 5.83
CA LYS A 102 -6.95 23.84 6.43
C LYS A 102 -8.27 23.18 6.01
N ARG A 103 -8.32 22.55 4.84
CA ARG A 103 -9.51 21.86 4.31
C ARG A 103 -9.45 20.35 4.46
N GLU A 104 -8.23 19.79 4.45
CA GLU A 104 -7.97 18.35 4.49
C GLU A 104 -7.12 17.98 5.72
N PRO A 105 -7.70 17.99 6.94
CA PRO A 105 -6.94 17.80 8.18
C PRO A 105 -6.31 16.40 8.28
N LYS A 106 -6.94 15.36 7.72
CA LYS A 106 -6.35 14.00 7.70
C LYS A 106 -5.11 13.92 6.80
N LEU A 107 -5.09 14.64 5.68
CA LEU A 107 -3.89 14.73 4.83
C LEU A 107 -2.77 15.52 5.51
N ALA A 108 -3.12 16.54 6.31
CA ALA A 108 -2.15 17.25 7.14
C ALA A 108 -1.51 16.32 8.19
N GLN A 109 -2.33 15.52 8.87
CA GLN A 109 -1.86 14.53 9.84
C GLN A 109 -0.99 13.46 9.18
N PHE A 110 -1.36 13.00 7.98
CA PHE A 110 -0.55 12.08 7.20
C PHE A 110 0.81 12.67 6.82
N ASP A 111 0.84 13.90 6.28
CA ASP A 111 2.09 14.58 5.92
C ASP A 111 3.01 14.74 7.13
N TYR A 112 2.44 15.11 8.28
CA TYR A 112 3.17 15.21 9.53
C TYR A 112 3.87 13.89 9.86
N PHE A 113 3.15 12.77 9.90
CA PHE A 113 3.77 11.48 10.23
C PHE A 113 4.81 11.02 9.19
N ARG A 114 4.57 11.30 7.91
CA ARG A 114 5.46 10.90 6.81
C ARG A 114 6.79 11.65 6.83
N GLU A 115 6.78 12.94 7.19
CA GLU A 115 7.97 13.79 7.18
C GLU A 115 8.77 13.73 8.50
N HIS A 116 8.28 13.03 9.53
CA HIS A 116 8.90 12.99 10.85
C HIS A 116 9.36 11.58 11.25
N VAL A 117 10.51 11.52 11.94
CA VAL A 117 10.99 10.27 12.54
C VAL A 117 10.15 9.93 13.78
N LEU A 118 9.37 8.86 13.70
CA LEU A 118 8.48 8.41 14.79
C LEU A 118 9.23 7.54 15.81
N LEU A 119 9.86 8.20 16.79
CA LEU A 119 10.69 7.53 17.80
C LEU A 119 9.86 6.76 18.84
N ASP A 120 8.72 7.29 19.25
CA ASP A 120 7.87 6.69 20.27
C ASP A 120 6.80 5.73 19.69
N SER A 121 6.31 4.81 20.52
CA SER A 121 5.31 3.83 20.11
C SER A 121 3.93 4.43 19.86
N VAL A 122 3.56 5.50 20.58
CA VAL A 122 2.24 6.13 20.49
C VAL A 122 2.06 6.81 19.13
N SER A 123 3.08 7.53 18.65
CA SER A 123 3.10 8.15 17.33
C SER A 123 3.06 7.11 16.22
N ARG A 124 3.84 6.01 16.35
CA ARG A 124 3.79 4.90 15.38
C ARG A 124 2.42 4.22 15.33
N GLU A 125 1.78 4.01 16.47
CA GLU A 125 0.43 3.44 16.54
C GLU A 125 -0.61 4.41 15.96
N SER A 126 -0.47 5.71 16.22
CA SER A 126 -1.34 6.74 15.65
C SER A 126 -1.21 6.80 14.12
N TYR A 127 0.01 6.73 13.59
CA TYR A 127 0.24 6.66 12.15
C TYR A 127 -0.39 5.39 11.54
N ARG A 128 -0.21 4.22 12.18
CA ARG A 128 -0.85 2.98 11.73
C ARG A 128 -2.38 3.06 11.77
N LYS A 129 -2.96 3.65 12.81
CA LYS A 129 -4.42 3.88 12.87
C LYS A 129 -4.89 4.76 11.72
N LEU A 130 -4.13 5.81 11.38
CA LEU A 130 -4.43 6.67 10.25
C LEU A 130 -4.37 5.88 8.92
N LEU A 131 -3.34 5.07 8.70
CA LEU A 131 -3.21 4.22 7.50
C LEU A 131 -4.30 3.13 7.36
N LEU A 132 -4.98 2.81 8.46
CA LEU A 132 -6.09 1.85 8.53
C LEU A 132 -7.46 2.53 8.53
N ASP A 133 -7.51 3.86 8.49
CA ASP A 133 -8.77 4.60 8.58
C ASP A 133 -9.59 4.39 7.31
N LYS A 134 -10.67 3.62 7.44
CA LYS A 134 -11.58 3.28 6.34
C LYS A 134 -12.27 4.50 5.74
N GLU A 135 -12.53 5.52 6.55
CA GLU A 135 -13.10 6.78 6.04
C GLU A 135 -12.07 7.53 5.20
N MET A 136 -10.80 7.55 5.64
CA MET A 136 -9.72 8.16 4.87
C MET A 136 -9.45 7.41 3.55
N ILE A 137 -9.51 6.07 3.56
CA ILE A 137 -9.39 5.25 2.35
C ILE A 137 -10.55 5.55 1.40
N ALA A 138 -11.79 5.55 1.89
CA ALA A 138 -12.97 5.85 1.08
C ALA A 138 -12.94 7.27 0.49
N GLN A 139 -12.55 8.26 1.29
CA GLN A 139 -12.40 9.64 0.82
C GLN A 139 -11.30 9.76 -0.24
N THR A 140 -10.16 9.08 -0.02
CA THR A 140 -9.06 9.03 -0.98
C THR A 140 -9.50 8.41 -2.30
N ARG A 141 -10.22 7.29 -2.26
CA ARG A 141 -10.80 6.65 -3.44
C ARG A 141 -11.71 7.61 -4.20
N ASP A 142 -12.65 8.24 -3.50
CA ASP A 142 -13.61 9.18 -4.10
C ASP A 142 -12.90 10.34 -4.78
N ASP A 143 -11.96 10.99 -4.10
CA ASP A 143 -11.22 12.14 -4.65
C ASP A 143 -10.36 11.78 -5.87
N LEU A 144 -9.74 10.59 -5.86
CA LEU A 144 -8.92 10.11 -6.97
C LEU A 144 -9.76 9.71 -8.19
N LEU A 145 -10.98 9.22 -7.98
CA LEU A 145 -11.92 8.86 -9.04
C LEU A 145 -12.68 10.07 -9.59
N HIS A 146 -13.02 11.00 -8.71
CA HIS A 146 -13.88 12.14 -9.00
C HIS A 146 -13.24 13.45 -8.55
N PRO A 147 -12.21 13.93 -9.27
CA PRO A 147 -11.57 15.19 -8.93
C PRO A 147 -12.60 16.32 -8.82
N LYS A 148 -12.76 16.88 -7.61
CA LYS A 148 -13.79 17.89 -7.28
C LYS A 148 -13.67 19.18 -8.11
N TYR A 149 -12.51 19.42 -8.70
CA TYR A 149 -12.20 20.65 -9.43
C TYR A 149 -12.29 20.45 -10.93
N THR A 150 -12.96 21.38 -11.62
CA THR A 150 -13.12 21.37 -13.08
C THR A 150 -11.83 21.68 -13.84
N LYS A 151 -10.76 22.06 -13.13
CA LYS A 151 -9.45 22.36 -13.66
C LYS A 151 -8.38 21.64 -12.84
N ASP A 152 -7.41 21.09 -13.55
CA ASP A 152 -6.19 20.57 -12.95
C ASP A 152 -5.26 21.76 -12.63
N THR A 153 -5.00 21.96 -11.34
CA THR A 153 -4.15 23.03 -10.79
C THR A 153 -2.98 22.43 -10.02
N THR A 154 -1.96 23.23 -9.71
CA THR A 154 -0.84 22.76 -8.88
C THR A 154 -1.31 22.24 -7.52
N GLU A 155 -2.26 22.93 -6.90
CA GLU A 155 -2.81 22.57 -5.58
C GLU A 155 -3.56 21.23 -5.61
N THR A 156 -4.37 21.01 -6.65
CA THR A 156 -5.08 19.73 -6.83
C THR A 156 -4.12 18.59 -7.17
N ASN A 157 -3.05 18.87 -7.91
CA ASN A 157 -2.03 17.87 -8.18
C ASN A 157 -1.23 17.51 -6.92
N VAL A 158 -0.92 18.48 -6.04
CA VAL A 158 -0.31 18.20 -4.73
C VAL A 158 -1.22 17.31 -3.89
N GLN A 159 -2.52 17.63 -3.79
CA GLN A 159 -3.49 16.79 -3.08
C GLN A 159 -3.53 15.36 -3.63
N ARG A 160 -3.63 15.21 -4.96
CA ARG A 160 -3.64 13.93 -5.67
C ARG A 160 -2.40 13.09 -5.34
N LEU A 161 -1.21 13.68 -5.40
CA LEU A 161 0.04 12.98 -5.10
C LEU A 161 0.11 12.53 -3.64
N MET A 162 -0.31 13.37 -2.70
CA MET A 162 -0.36 13.00 -1.28
C MET A 162 -1.34 11.85 -1.00
N GLN A 163 -2.47 11.82 -1.70
CA GLN A 163 -3.43 10.73 -1.63
C GLN A 163 -2.86 9.41 -2.17
N ILE A 164 -2.11 9.47 -3.27
CA ILE A 164 -1.38 8.31 -3.82
C ILE A 164 -0.29 7.84 -2.84
N ASP A 165 0.44 8.76 -2.22
CA ASP A 165 1.44 8.44 -1.20
C ASP A 165 0.83 7.81 0.05
N TYR A 166 -0.36 8.26 0.47
CA TYR A 166 -1.11 7.62 1.56
C TYR A 166 -1.40 6.15 1.26
N LEU A 167 -1.91 5.83 0.07
CA LEU A 167 -2.14 4.44 -0.35
C LEU A 167 -0.82 3.65 -0.44
N ARG A 168 0.24 4.28 -0.96
CA ARG A 168 1.58 3.67 -1.07
C ARG A 168 2.11 3.25 0.30
N GLU A 169 2.06 4.14 1.28
CA GLU A 169 2.53 3.88 2.65
C GLU A 169 1.74 2.75 3.31
N GLY A 170 0.41 2.76 3.15
CA GLY A 170 -0.46 1.68 3.61
C GLY A 170 -0.08 0.32 3.01
N MET A 171 0.21 0.27 1.71
CA MET A 171 0.61 -0.97 1.01
C MET A 171 2.05 -1.42 1.32
N ALA A 172 2.95 -0.48 1.65
CA ALA A 172 4.34 -0.76 1.97
C ALA A 172 4.52 -1.32 3.38
N TRP A 173 3.59 -1.03 4.29
CA TRP A 173 3.58 -1.58 5.63
C TRP A 173 3.35 -3.11 5.61
N LYS A 174 4.39 -3.88 5.92
CA LYS A 174 4.41 -5.34 5.81
C LYS A 174 3.40 -6.05 6.71
N GLU A 175 3.17 -5.56 7.92
CA GLU A 175 2.25 -6.16 8.89
C GLU A 175 0.87 -5.50 8.86
N ASN A 176 0.52 -4.78 7.78
CA ASN A 176 -0.78 -4.16 7.64
C ASN A 176 -1.89 -5.24 7.56
N PRO A 177 -2.81 -5.32 8.54
CA PRO A 177 -3.88 -6.32 8.53
C PRO A 177 -4.89 -6.12 7.39
N GLU A 178 -4.97 -4.92 6.83
CA GLU A 178 -5.90 -4.54 5.75
C GLU A 178 -5.17 -4.47 4.39
N SER A 179 -3.98 -5.09 4.25
CA SER A 179 -3.18 -4.99 3.02
C SER A 179 -3.94 -5.47 1.78
N ASP A 180 -4.69 -6.56 1.89
CA ASP A 180 -5.49 -7.09 0.78
C ASP A 180 -6.66 -6.18 0.42
N HIS A 181 -7.28 -5.54 1.43
CA HIS A 181 -8.34 -4.56 1.20
C HIS A 181 -7.78 -3.33 0.46
N LEU A 182 -6.64 -2.79 0.89
CA LEU A 182 -5.97 -1.68 0.20
C LEU A 182 -5.60 -2.01 -1.25
N LEU A 183 -5.08 -3.21 -1.50
CA LEU A 183 -4.80 -3.68 -2.85
C LEU A 183 -6.08 -3.73 -3.69
N ALA A 184 -7.17 -4.25 -3.14
CA ALA A 184 -8.46 -4.30 -3.82
C ALA A 184 -9.04 -2.90 -4.11
N GLU A 185 -8.85 -1.94 -3.20
CA GLU A 185 -9.26 -0.54 -3.43
C GLU A 185 -8.45 0.10 -4.56
N VAL A 186 -7.13 -0.13 -4.59
CA VAL A 186 -6.28 0.33 -5.71
C VAL A 186 -6.70 -0.31 -7.03
N GLU A 187 -6.96 -1.62 -7.05
CA GLU A 187 -7.49 -2.31 -8.24
C GLU A 187 -8.83 -1.71 -8.69
N SER A 188 -9.74 -1.41 -7.76
CA SER A 188 -11.03 -0.77 -8.06
C SER A 188 -10.83 0.62 -8.66
N ILE A 189 -9.96 1.45 -8.08
CA ILE A 189 -9.68 2.79 -8.61
C ILE A 189 -9.13 2.70 -10.04
N ILE A 190 -8.27 1.73 -10.33
CA ILE A 190 -7.71 1.54 -11.66
C ILE A 190 -8.80 1.13 -12.67
N LEU A 191 -9.66 0.18 -12.30
CA LEU A 191 -10.68 -0.41 -13.19
C LEU A 191 -11.97 0.43 -13.35
N GLU A 192 -12.24 1.38 -12.47
CA GLU A 192 -13.44 2.23 -12.57
C GLU A 192 -13.38 3.13 -13.81
N ASP A 193 -14.39 3.11 -14.68
CA ASP A 193 -14.48 4.06 -15.80
C ASP A 193 -15.04 5.41 -15.33
N SER A 194 -14.16 6.26 -14.79
CA SER A 194 -14.51 7.61 -14.33
C SER A 194 -14.48 8.68 -15.44
N PHE A 195 -14.37 8.28 -16.72
CA PHE A 195 -14.28 9.23 -17.83
C PHE A 195 -15.65 9.61 -18.40
N THR A 196 -16.06 10.86 -18.19
CA THR A 196 -17.26 11.44 -18.79
C THR A 196 -16.95 12.29 -20.02
N GLU A 197 -17.91 12.39 -20.96
CA GLU A 197 -17.71 13.10 -22.23
C GLU A 197 -17.37 14.58 -22.04
N GLY A 198 -18.12 15.26 -21.16
CA GLY A 198 -17.98 16.70 -20.86
C GLY A 198 -16.79 17.09 -19.98
N MET A 199 -15.96 16.14 -19.55
CA MET A 199 -14.83 16.42 -18.67
C MET A 199 -13.72 17.19 -19.41
N ALA A 200 -13.15 18.19 -18.74
CA ALA A 200 -12.06 19.00 -19.29
C ALA A 200 -10.82 18.14 -19.61
N PRO A 201 -10.05 18.43 -20.68
CA PRO A 201 -8.87 17.65 -21.06
C PRO A 201 -7.79 17.55 -19.97
N GLY A 202 -7.66 18.58 -19.11
CA GLY A 202 -6.75 18.55 -17.96
C GLY A 202 -7.17 17.49 -16.92
N VAL A 203 -8.46 17.42 -16.61
CA VAL A 203 -9.01 16.44 -15.65
C VAL A 203 -8.89 15.03 -16.20
N LYS A 204 -9.19 14.81 -17.49
CA LYS A 204 -8.99 13.50 -18.16
C LYS A 204 -7.53 13.03 -18.04
N ARG A 205 -6.56 13.93 -18.28
CA ARG A 205 -5.14 13.62 -18.10
C ARG A 205 -4.76 13.32 -16.65
N SER A 206 -5.31 14.08 -15.70
CA SER A 206 -5.08 13.85 -14.27
C SER A 206 -5.59 12.48 -13.82
N ILE A 207 -6.79 12.07 -14.23
CA ILE A 207 -7.34 10.72 -13.95
C ILE A 207 -6.47 9.64 -14.59
N ALA A 208 -6.07 9.81 -15.85
CA ALA A 208 -5.19 8.84 -16.52
C ALA A 208 -3.84 8.73 -15.82
N ALA A 209 -3.24 9.85 -15.39
CA ALA A 209 -2.00 9.88 -14.62
C ALA A 209 -2.16 9.18 -13.27
N THR A 210 -3.26 9.42 -12.54
CA THR A 210 -3.57 8.71 -11.29
C THR A 210 -3.63 7.21 -11.50
N LYS A 211 -4.40 6.73 -12.50
CA LYS A 211 -4.51 5.30 -12.79
C LYS A 211 -3.17 4.68 -13.18
N MET A 212 -2.33 5.42 -13.90
CA MET A 212 -0.98 4.99 -14.27
C MET A 212 -0.07 4.85 -13.05
N GLU A 213 -0.02 5.87 -12.18
CA GLU A 213 0.78 5.84 -10.94
C GLU A 213 0.32 4.70 -10.02
N LEU A 214 -1.00 4.51 -9.86
CA LEU A 214 -1.56 3.40 -9.09
C LEU A 214 -1.24 2.03 -9.70
N TYR A 215 -1.27 1.91 -11.03
CA TYR A 215 -0.85 0.70 -11.72
C TYR A 215 0.63 0.39 -11.46
N GLU A 216 1.50 1.40 -11.51
CA GLU A 216 2.93 1.24 -11.20
C GLU A 216 3.16 0.83 -9.74
N LEU A 217 2.43 1.44 -8.79
CA LEU A 217 2.45 1.03 -7.38
C LEU A 217 2.04 -0.43 -7.21
N LEU A 218 0.90 -0.82 -7.80
CA LEU A 218 0.41 -2.19 -7.74
C LEU A 218 1.42 -3.15 -8.38
N SER A 219 1.98 -2.82 -9.54
CA SER A 219 2.95 -3.68 -10.21
C SER A 219 4.26 -3.82 -9.46
N ASN A 220 4.69 -2.83 -8.68
CA ASN A 220 5.88 -2.94 -7.84
C ASN A 220 5.62 -3.84 -6.61
N ARG A 221 4.38 -3.88 -6.12
CA ARG A 221 3.98 -4.67 -4.95
C ARG A 221 3.58 -6.11 -5.31
N ASP A 222 2.75 -6.28 -6.32
CA ASP A 222 2.23 -7.54 -6.84
C ASP A 222 2.10 -7.46 -8.38
N PRO A 223 3.16 -7.85 -9.12
CA PRO A 223 3.17 -7.82 -10.58
C PRO A 223 2.07 -8.69 -11.21
N ALA A 224 1.70 -9.80 -10.56
CA ALA A 224 0.70 -10.73 -11.11
C ALA A 224 -0.70 -10.11 -11.05
N ARG A 225 -1.06 -9.46 -9.93
CA ARG A 225 -2.31 -8.70 -9.82
C ARG A 225 -2.38 -7.56 -10.83
N ALA A 226 -1.31 -6.80 -11.00
CA ALA A 226 -1.27 -5.71 -11.98
C ALA A 226 -1.48 -6.20 -13.42
N LEU A 227 -0.86 -7.32 -13.81
CA LEU A 227 -1.09 -7.92 -15.13
C LEU A 227 -2.53 -8.43 -15.29
N ALA A 228 -3.11 -9.03 -14.26
CA ALA A 228 -4.49 -9.49 -14.28
C ALA A 228 -5.50 -8.34 -14.52
N LEU A 229 -5.15 -7.09 -14.16
CA LEU A 229 -6.01 -5.93 -14.47
C LEU A 229 -6.14 -5.69 -15.98
N VAL A 230 -5.09 -5.96 -16.75
CA VAL A 230 -5.13 -5.81 -18.23
C VAL A 230 -6.14 -6.79 -18.82
N ASP A 231 -6.15 -8.03 -18.34
CA ASP A 231 -7.12 -9.04 -18.77
C ASP A 231 -8.54 -8.72 -18.31
N LYS A 232 -8.72 -8.25 -17.06
CA LYS A 232 -10.03 -7.81 -16.54
C LYS A 232 -10.62 -6.65 -17.35
N ALA A 233 -9.78 -5.79 -17.93
CA ALA A 233 -10.23 -4.64 -18.70
C ALA A 233 -10.58 -4.93 -20.16
N ARG A 234 -10.39 -6.17 -20.63
CA ARG A 234 -10.67 -6.55 -22.02
C ARG A 234 -12.13 -6.31 -22.39
N GLY A 235 -12.36 -5.67 -23.52
CA GLY A 235 -13.69 -5.28 -24.00
C GLY A 235 -14.27 -4.03 -23.33
N THR A 236 -13.54 -3.40 -22.39
CA THR A 236 -13.96 -2.14 -21.75
C THR A 236 -13.32 -0.92 -22.43
N ARG A 237 -13.79 0.28 -22.09
CA ARG A 237 -13.17 1.54 -22.52
C ARG A 237 -11.75 1.74 -21.99
N LEU A 238 -11.35 0.99 -20.96
CA LEU A 238 -10.03 1.09 -20.33
C LEU A 238 -9.00 0.14 -20.93
N GLU A 239 -9.39 -0.81 -21.79
CA GLU A 239 -8.51 -1.86 -22.33
C GLU A 239 -7.19 -1.31 -22.88
N GLN A 240 -7.28 -0.37 -23.83
CA GLN A 240 -6.11 0.22 -24.49
C GLN A 240 -5.23 1.03 -23.51
N MET A 241 -5.86 1.67 -22.53
CA MET A 241 -5.15 2.44 -21.51
C MET A 241 -4.33 1.52 -20.59
N LEU A 242 -4.94 0.43 -20.11
CA LEU A 242 -4.25 -0.51 -19.23
C LEU A 242 -3.19 -1.32 -19.97
N GLN A 243 -3.42 -1.64 -21.23
CA GLN A 243 -2.38 -2.23 -22.09
C GLN A 243 -1.19 -1.27 -22.22
N TYR A 244 -1.43 0.01 -22.47
CA TYR A 244 -0.38 1.02 -22.51
C TYR A 244 0.38 1.13 -21.17
N PHE A 245 -0.31 1.13 -20.03
CA PHE A 245 0.34 1.18 -18.70
C PHE A 245 1.23 -0.05 -18.47
N ALA A 246 0.76 -1.25 -18.80
CA ALA A 246 1.52 -2.47 -18.68
C ALA A 246 2.82 -2.42 -19.51
N GLU A 247 2.71 -2.03 -20.79
CA GLU A 247 3.87 -1.89 -21.68
C GLU A 247 4.83 -0.79 -21.21
N HIS A 248 4.31 0.35 -20.77
CA HIS A 248 5.13 1.44 -20.23
C HIS A 248 5.93 0.97 -19.02
N ASN A 249 5.26 0.31 -18.07
CA ASN A 249 5.90 -0.16 -16.85
C ASN A 249 6.94 -1.26 -17.14
N GLN A 250 6.67 -2.17 -18.08
CA GLN A 250 7.65 -3.17 -18.53
C GLN A 250 8.90 -2.51 -19.13
N ARG A 251 8.75 -1.48 -19.97
CA ARG A 251 9.88 -0.72 -20.53
C ARG A 251 10.69 -0.02 -19.43
N ARG A 252 10.01 0.61 -18.47
CA ARG A 252 10.65 1.25 -17.31
C ARG A 252 11.50 0.25 -16.52
N LEU A 253 10.91 -0.88 -16.13
CA LEU A 253 11.59 -1.92 -15.36
C LEU A 253 12.77 -2.53 -16.11
N ALA A 254 12.65 -2.73 -17.42
CA ALA A 254 13.75 -3.22 -18.25
C ALA A 254 14.93 -2.24 -18.24
N LYS A 255 14.65 -0.93 -18.38
CA LYS A 255 15.66 0.12 -18.34
C LYS A 255 16.31 0.25 -16.96
N GLU A 256 15.54 0.15 -15.87
CA GLU A 256 16.08 0.19 -14.51
C GLU A 256 17.04 -0.98 -14.23
N ARG A 257 16.72 -2.18 -14.73
CA ARG A 257 17.62 -3.34 -14.64
C ARG A 257 18.89 -3.11 -15.45
N GLU A 258 18.79 -2.59 -16.67
CA GLU A 258 19.95 -2.27 -17.50
C GLU A 258 20.89 -1.28 -16.80
N LEU A 259 20.35 -0.18 -16.28
CA LEU A 259 21.11 0.83 -15.55
C LEU A 259 21.74 0.27 -14.27
N SER A 260 21.03 -0.62 -13.56
CA SER A 260 21.56 -1.28 -12.36
C SER A 260 22.76 -2.18 -12.69
N LEU A 261 22.72 -2.91 -13.81
CA LEU A 261 23.83 -3.74 -14.27
C LEU A 261 25.04 -2.88 -14.72
N GLN A 262 24.78 -1.76 -15.39
CA GLN A 262 25.83 -0.80 -15.75
C GLN A 262 26.50 -0.19 -14.52
N ALA A 263 25.74 0.16 -13.47
CA ALA A 263 26.30 0.69 -12.22
C ALA A 263 27.19 -0.33 -11.49
N GLN A 264 26.79 -1.60 -11.44
CA GLN A 264 27.58 -2.66 -10.81
C GLN A 264 28.88 -2.95 -11.56
N THR A 265 28.87 -2.86 -12.88
CA THR A 265 30.06 -3.11 -13.72
C THR A 265 31.02 -1.91 -13.79
N SER A 266 30.55 -0.70 -13.49
CA SER A 266 31.35 0.52 -13.49
C SER A 266 31.94 0.89 -12.12
N THR A 267 31.67 0.09 -11.08
CA THR A 267 32.28 0.29 -9.75
C THR A 267 33.72 -0.25 -9.77
N PRO A 268 34.77 0.59 -9.64
CA PRO A 268 36.15 0.10 -9.65
C PRO A 268 36.41 -0.80 -8.43
N LYS A 269 37.11 -1.91 -8.64
CA LYS A 269 37.61 -2.76 -7.54
C LYS A 269 38.56 -1.94 -6.65
N PRO A 270 38.48 -2.06 -5.32
CA PRO A 270 39.39 -1.38 -4.40
C PRO A 270 40.85 -1.81 -4.60
#